data_AF-A0A2V1IN28-F1
#
_entry.id   AF-A0A2V1IN28-F1
#
_cell.length_a   1.000
_cell.length_b   1.000
_cell.length_c   1.000
_cell.angle_alpha   90.00
_cell.angle_beta   90.00
_cell.angle_gamma   90.00
#
_symmetry.space_group_name_H-M   'P 1'
#
loop_
_entity.id
_entity.type
_entity.pdbx_description
1 polymer ?
#
loop_
_entity_poly.entity_id
_entity_poly.type
_entity_poly.pdbx_seq_one_letter_code
_entity_poly.pdbx_strand_id
1 'polypeptide(L)'
;MDENKYEVSDEELASLVEALDNMLNEEEPDFFSELKDCAWNILHENPGIDMDEWIDLLMRQYPAEVVDAIGSHPAEAYASLSLMWNDEYTDSDTGECDTFRGWAKRFSSYGAIDRYDKAAEQEAILRYLQAQHYKKQ
;
A
#
# COMPACT_ATOMS: atom_id res chain seq x y z
N MET A 1 -11.98 26.42 -52.74
CA MET A 1 -11.23 25.74 -51.67
C MET A 1 -12.23 25.63 -50.54
N ASP A 2 -12.77 24.44 -50.31
CA ASP A 2 -13.79 24.23 -49.27
C ASP A 2 -13.10 24.23 -47.90
N GLU A 3 -13.23 25.35 -47.20
CA GLU A 3 -12.59 25.63 -45.90
C GLU A 3 -13.42 25.16 -44.69
N ASN A 4 -14.43 24.30 -44.87
CA ASN A 4 -15.20 23.76 -43.74
C ASN A 4 -14.93 22.28 -43.55
N LYS A 5 -13.75 21.93 -43.01
CA LYS A 5 -13.40 20.52 -42.79
C LYS A 5 -13.68 19.99 -41.38
N TYR A 6 -13.87 20.81 -40.35
CA TYR A 6 -14.13 20.31 -39.00
C TYR A 6 -14.94 21.30 -38.17
N GLU A 7 -16.27 21.33 -38.34
CA GLU A 7 -17.18 21.91 -37.35
C GLU A 7 -17.49 20.82 -36.33
N VAL A 8 -16.87 20.88 -35.16
CA VAL A 8 -17.14 19.98 -34.03
C VAL A 8 -18.36 20.54 -33.29
N SER A 9 -19.40 19.73 -33.08
CA SER A 9 -20.59 20.17 -32.35
C SER A 9 -20.32 20.25 -30.85
N ASP A 10 -21.16 21.00 -30.13
CA ASP A 10 -21.06 21.13 -28.67
C ASP A 10 -21.21 19.76 -27.97
N GLU A 11 -21.99 18.84 -28.54
CA GLU A 11 -22.13 17.47 -28.03
C GLU A 11 -20.86 16.63 -28.23
N GLU A 12 -20.19 16.77 -29.37
CA GLU A 12 -18.91 16.10 -29.64
C GLU A 12 -17.82 16.64 -28.70
N LEU A 13 -17.81 17.96 -28.45
CA LEU A 13 -16.93 18.59 -27.46
C LEU A 13 -17.22 18.09 -26.04
N ALA A 14 -18.48 17.97 -25.64
CA ALA A 14 -18.86 17.45 -24.32
C ALA A 14 -18.46 15.98 -24.14
N SER A 15 -18.67 15.15 -25.17
CA SER A 15 -18.25 13.74 -25.19
C SER A 15 -16.73 13.59 -25.08
N LEU A 16 -15.97 14.46 -25.76
CA LEU A 16 -14.51 14.49 -25.67
C LEU A 16 -14.02 14.93 -24.29
N VAL A 17 -14.68 15.91 -23.65
CA VAL A 17 -14.36 16.34 -22.29
C VAL A 17 -14.66 15.24 -21.27
N GLU A 18 -15.80 14.55 -21.40
CA GLU A 18 -16.14 13.42 -20.52
C GLU A 18 -15.17 12.25 -20.70
N ALA A 19 -14.76 11.94 -21.94
CA ALA A 19 -13.74 10.94 -22.20
C ALA A 19 -12.38 11.35 -21.62
N LEU A 20 -12.00 12.63 -21.69
CA LEU A 20 -10.77 13.15 -21.10
C LEU A 20 -10.81 13.07 -19.57
N ASP A 21 -11.93 13.47 -18.95
CA ASP A 21 -12.13 13.38 -17.50
C ASP A 21 -12.09 11.91 -17.06
N ASN A 22 -12.70 10.98 -17.79
CA ASN A 22 -12.62 9.56 -17.49
C ASN A 22 -11.20 8.99 -17.63
N MET A 23 -10.42 9.45 -18.62
CA MET A 23 -9.01 9.08 -18.78
C MET A 23 -8.11 9.72 -17.71
N LEU A 24 -8.47 10.89 -17.18
CA LEU A 24 -7.76 11.56 -16.09
C LEU A 24 -8.19 11.05 -14.70
N ASN A 25 -9.35 10.38 -14.61
CA ASN A 25 -9.90 9.77 -13.41
C ASN A 25 -9.56 8.27 -13.27
N GLU A 26 -8.73 7.70 -14.15
CA GLU A 26 -8.04 6.46 -13.82
C GLU A 26 -7.08 6.79 -12.65
N GLU A 27 -7.47 6.43 -11.42
CA GLU A 27 -6.64 6.62 -10.23
C GLU A 27 -5.22 6.13 -10.55
N GLU A 28 -4.25 7.04 -10.52
CA GLU A 28 -2.85 6.66 -10.70
C GLU A 28 -2.53 5.53 -9.70
N PRO A 29 -1.98 4.39 -10.16
CA PRO A 29 -1.62 3.30 -9.26
C PRO A 29 -0.71 3.81 -8.15
N ASP A 30 -1.12 3.60 -6.90
CA ASP A 30 -0.34 3.98 -5.72
C ASP A 30 0.74 2.94 -5.42
N PHE A 31 1.75 2.92 -6.29
CA PHE A 31 2.89 2.00 -6.21
C PHE A 31 3.59 2.04 -4.85
N PHE A 32 3.59 3.19 -4.18
CA PHE A 32 4.27 3.33 -2.89
C PHE A 32 3.46 2.69 -1.76
N SER A 33 2.13 2.79 -1.78
CA SER A 33 1.28 2.05 -0.84
C SER A 33 1.39 0.54 -1.05
N GLU A 34 1.41 0.05 -2.30
CA GLU A 34 1.62 -1.37 -2.60
C GLU A 34 2.98 -1.87 -2.07
N LEU A 35 4.06 -1.10 -2.30
CA LEU A 35 5.38 -1.42 -1.74
C LEU A 35 5.34 -1.48 -0.21
N LYS A 36 4.62 -0.58 0.46
CA LYS A 36 4.49 -0.55 1.92
C LYS A 36 3.79 -1.80 2.45
N ASP A 37 2.75 -2.29 1.78
CA ASP A 37 2.07 -3.54 2.14
C ASP A 37 3.03 -4.74 2.02
N CYS A 38 3.77 -4.83 0.92
CA CYS A 38 4.82 -5.84 0.73
C CYS A 38 5.88 -5.78 1.83
N ALA A 39 6.33 -4.57 2.19
CA ALA A 39 7.30 -4.33 3.24
C ALA A 39 6.81 -4.78 4.62
N TRP A 40 5.53 -4.59 4.93
CA TRP A 40 4.95 -5.05 6.19
C TRP A 40 4.85 -6.58 6.22
N ASN A 41 4.44 -7.20 5.11
CA ASN A 41 4.37 -8.66 4.98
C ASN A 41 5.72 -9.33 5.24
N ILE A 42 6.83 -8.76 4.75
CA ILE A 42 8.18 -9.28 5.05
C ILE A 42 8.42 -9.35 6.57
N LEU A 43 8.04 -8.32 7.33
CA LEU A 43 8.23 -8.30 8.78
C LEU A 43 7.32 -9.30 9.49
N HIS A 44 6.10 -9.49 9.00
CA HIS A 44 5.15 -10.44 9.57
C HIS A 44 5.59 -11.89 9.32
N GLU A 45 6.14 -12.20 8.15
CA GLU A 45 6.56 -13.56 7.81
C GLU A 45 7.95 -13.94 8.36
N ASN A 46 8.81 -12.96 8.61
CA ASN A 46 10.22 -13.16 8.97
C ASN A 46 10.51 -12.47 10.32
N PRO A 47 10.19 -13.11 11.45
CA PRO A 47 10.33 -12.47 12.75
C PRO A 47 11.78 -12.23 13.15
N GLY A 48 12.02 -11.08 13.78
CA GLY A 48 13.29 -10.74 14.41
C GLY A 48 14.39 -10.30 13.45
N ILE A 49 14.06 -10.03 12.19
CA ILE A 49 14.99 -9.51 11.21
C ILE A 49 15.34 -8.04 11.48
N ASP A 50 16.52 -7.62 11.04
CA ASP A 50 16.95 -6.23 11.08
C ASP A 50 16.66 -5.48 9.77
N MET A 51 17.08 -4.22 9.70
CA MET A 51 16.84 -3.37 8.53
C MET A 51 17.50 -3.91 7.26
N ASP A 52 18.73 -4.42 7.37
CA ASP A 52 19.50 -4.88 6.21
C ASP A 52 18.88 -6.16 5.64
N GLU A 53 18.53 -7.11 6.52
CA GLU A 53 17.82 -8.33 6.15
C GLU A 53 16.43 -8.03 5.56
N TRP A 54 15.71 -7.05 6.12
CA TRP A 54 14.42 -6.61 5.60
C TRP A 54 14.52 -6.01 4.19
N ILE A 55 15.50 -5.14 3.94
CA ILE A 55 15.75 -4.58 2.60
C ILE A 55 16.12 -5.69 1.60
N ASP A 56 17.03 -6.59 1.98
CA ASP A 56 17.46 -7.69 1.13
C ASP A 56 16.29 -8.63 0.76
N LEU A 57 15.42 -8.94 1.73
CA LEU A 57 14.24 -9.75 1.48
C LEU A 57 13.22 -9.03 0.59
N LEU A 58 13.00 -7.73 0.80
CA LEU A 58 12.07 -6.93 0.00
C LEU A 58 12.55 -6.84 -1.46
N MET A 59 13.82 -6.55 -1.70
CA MET A 59 14.40 -6.51 -3.05
C MET A 59 14.41 -7.88 -3.74
N ARG A 60 14.45 -8.98 -2.97
CA ARG A 60 14.47 -10.34 -3.52
C ARG A 60 13.06 -10.88 -3.81
N GLN A 61 12.09 -10.58 -2.95
CA GLN A 61 10.74 -11.14 -3.01
C GLN A 61 9.77 -10.25 -3.78
N TYR A 62 9.96 -8.93 -3.72
CA TYR A 62 9.10 -7.92 -4.34
C TYR A 62 9.90 -6.96 -5.23
N PRO A 63 10.68 -7.47 -6.21
CA PRO A 63 11.51 -6.62 -7.07
C PRO A 63 10.68 -5.73 -8.00
N ALA A 64 9.47 -6.14 -8.38
CA ALA A 64 8.61 -5.35 -9.27
C ALA A 64 8.10 -4.10 -8.55
N GLU A 65 7.56 -4.30 -7.34
CA GLU A 65 7.01 -3.25 -6.49
C GLU A 65 8.07 -2.23 -6.09
N VAL A 66 9.30 -2.68 -5.80
CA VAL A 66 10.45 -1.79 -5.56
C VAL A 66 10.80 -0.96 -6.79
N VAL A 67 10.80 -1.57 -7.98
CA VAL A 67 11.12 -0.86 -9.23
C VAL A 67 10.02 0.12 -9.62
N ASP A 68 8.75 -0.25 -9.42
CA ASP A 68 7.60 0.59 -9.76
C ASP A 68 7.50 1.80 -8.83
N ALA A 69 7.80 1.62 -7.53
CA ALA A 69 7.72 2.70 -6.55
C ALA A 69 8.99 3.58 -6.47
N ILE A 70 10.19 3.00 -6.59
CA ILE A 70 11.46 3.71 -6.37
C ILE A 70 12.30 3.84 -7.65
N GLY A 71 12.21 2.86 -8.54
CA GLY A 71 13.02 2.77 -9.75
C GLY A 71 14.08 1.67 -9.70
N SER A 72 14.73 1.44 -10.84
CA SER A 72 15.60 0.27 -11.05
C SER A 72 17.05 0.44 -10.57
N HIS A 73 17.44 1.61 -10.04
CA HIS A 73 18.82 1.85 -9.63
C HIS A 73 19.08 1.28 -8.23
N PRO A 74 19.97 0.27 -8.06
CA PRO A 74 20.09 -0.45 -6.78
C PRO A 74 20.50 0.43 -5.60
N ALA A 75 21.37 1.42 -5.81
CA ALA A 75 21.82 2.30 -4.72
C ALA A 75 20.72 3.28 -4.28
N GLU A 76 19.88 3.73 -5.22
CA GLU A 76 18.72 4.57 -4.92
C GLU A 76 17.63 3.75 -4.23
N ALA A 77 17.36 2.53 -4.73
CA ALA A 77 16.45 1.58 -4.09
C ALA A 77 16.84 1.33 -2.63
N TYR A 78 18.10 0.97 -2.38
CA TYR A 78 18.58 0.71 -1.03
C TYR A 78 18.51 1.96 -0.14
N ALA A 79 18.87 3.14 -0.65
CA ALA A 79 18.80 4.39 0.11
C ALA A 79 17.36 4.77 0.48
N SER A 80 16.43 4.66 -0.47
CA SER A 80 15.01 4.94 -0.25
C SER A 80 14.38 3.95 0.72
N LEU A 81 14.67 2.65 0.59
CA LEU A 81 14.20 1.63 1.53
C LEU A 81 14.78 1.82 2.94
N SER A 82 16.05 2.23 3.05
CA SER A 82 16.66 2.59 4.34
C SER A 82 15.96 3.77 5.02
N LEU A 83 15.50 4.75 4.25
CA LEU A 83 14.67 5.84 4.78
C LEU A 83 13.29 5.31 5.20
N MET A 84 12.67 4.51 4.34
CA MET A 84 11.35 3.89 4.56
C MET A 84 11.32 3.06 5.84
N TRP A 85 12.43 2.49 6.30
CA TRP A 85 12.50 1.78 7.58
C TRP A 85 11.96 2.58 8.78
N ASN A 86 12.04 3.91 8.72
CA ASN A 86 11.54 4.81 9.77
C ASN A 86 10.18 5.43 9.43
N ASP A 87 9.61 5.10 8.28
CA ASP A 87 8.26 5.55 7.90
C ASP A 87 7.18 4.73 8.60
N GLU A 88 6.03 5.38 8.76
CA GLU A 88 4.83 4.80 9.33
C GLU A 88 4.11 3.88 8.34
N TYR A 89 3.57 2.79 8.90
CA TYR A 89 2.65 1.88 8.27
C TYR A 89 1.47 1.63 9.19
N THR A 90 0.26 1.78 8.64
CA THR A 90 -0.99 1.44 9.32
C THR A 90 -1.48 0.10 8.80
N ASP A 91 -1.56 -0.89 9.67
CA ASP A 91 -2.19 -2.16 9.33
C ASP A 91 -3.68 -1.93 9.06
N SER A 92 -4.14 -2.31 7.88
CA SER A 92 -5.53 -2.12 7.45
C SER A 92 -6.54 -2.95 8.25
N ASP A 93 -6.13 -4.11 8.81
CA ASP A 93 -7.02 -5.00 9.54
C ASP A 93 -7.28 -4.48 10.96
N THR A 94 -6.21 -4.07 11.65
CA THR A 94 -6.29 -3.58 13.03
C THR A 94 -6.46 -2.06 13.12
N GLY A 95 -6.05 -1.30 12.10
CA GLY A 95 -5.93 0.16 12.17
C GLY A 95 -4.80 0.65 13.07
N GLU A 96 -3.93 -0.26 13.56
CA GLU A 96 -2.77 0.12 14.35
C GLU A 96 -1.68 0.69 13.45
N CYS A 97 -1.04 1.77 13.90
CA CYS A 97 0.03 2.45 13.18
C CYS A 97 1.33 2.42 13.97
N ASP A 98 2.41 2.02 13.31
CA ASP A 98 3.77 2.10 13.83
C ASP A 98 4.75 2.25 12.66
N THR A 99 5.99 2.63 12.95
CA THR A 99 7.09 2.61 11.98
C THR A 99 7.44 1.18 11.58
N PHE A 100 8.00 0.94 10.38
CA PHE A 100 8.51 -0.40 10.03
C PHE A 100 9.52 -0.93 11.05
N ARG A 101 10.39 -0.05 11.56
CA ARG A 101 11.28 -0.35 12.69
C ARG A 101 10.54 -0.77 13.97
N GLY A 102 9.40 -0.16 14.25
CA GLY A 102 8.54 -0.51 15.39
C GLY A 102 7.88 -1.87 15.19
N TRP A 103 7.30 -2.09 14.01
CA TRP A 103 6.76 -3.37 13.58
C TRP A 103 7.78 -4.51 13.68
N ALA A 104 9.02 -4.31 13.22
CA ALA A 104 10.08 -5.30 13.32
C ALA A 104 10.39 -5.70 14.78
N LYS A 105 10.38 -4.74 15.71
CA LYS A 105 10.55 -5.04 17.14
C LYS A 105 9.36 -5.79 17.71
N ARG A 106 8.15 -5.43 17.26
CA ARG A 106 6.92 -6.10 17.67
C ARG A 106 6.89 -7.54 17.18
N PHE A 107 7.26 -7.78 15.93
CA PHE A 107 7.40 -9.08 15.29
C PHE A 107 8.78 -9.70 15.56
N SER A 108 9.28 -9.60 16.79
CA SER A 108 10.59 -10.16 17.17
C SER A 108 10.63 -11.69 17.27
N SER A 109 9.47 -12.35 17.22
CA SER A 109 9.36 -13.81 17.27
C SER A 109 8.00 -14.27 16.73
N TYR A 110 7.91 -15.51 16.26
CA TYR A 110 6.63 -16.13 15.87
C TYR A 110 5.58 -16.08 16.99
N GLY A 111 5.99 -16.19 18.26
CA GLY A 111 5.07 -16.06 19.38
C GLY A 111 4.55 -14.63 19.58
N ALA A 112 5.28 -13.61 19.12
CA ALA A 112 4.80 -12.24 19.15
C ALA A 112 3.81 -11.95 18.01
N ILE A 113 4.07 -12.50 16.82
CA ILE A 113 3.14 -12.49 15.68
C ILE A 113 1.84 -13.20 16.04
N ASP A 114 1.90 -14.43 16.57
CA ASP A 114 0.70 -15.19 16.97
C ASP A 114 -0.16 -14.45 18.00
N ARG A 115 0.46 -13.69 18.93
CA ARG A 115 -0.28 -12.85 19.87
C ARG A 115 -0.94 -11.65 19.19
N TYR A 116 -0.24 -11.05 18.22
CA TYR A 116 -0.77 -9.96 17.42
C TYR A 116 -1.98 -10.40 16.61
N ASP A 117 -1.85 -11.48 15.84
CA ASP A 117 -2.91 -12.01 14.97
C ASP A 117 -4.17 -12.38 15.78
N LYS A 118 -3.99 -13.01 16.95
CA LYS A 118 -5.10 -13.32 17.85
C LYS A 118 -5.80 -12.07 18.39
N ALA A 119 -5.05 -11.01 18.68
CA ALA A 119 -5.63 -9.76 19.13
C ALA A 119 -6.41 -9.08 18.00
N ALA A 120 -5.83 -9.07 16.78
CA ALA A 120 -6.47 -8.55 15.58
C ALA A 120 -7.80 -9.26 15.28
N GLU A 121 -7.80 -10.59 15.33
CA GLU A 121 -9.01 -11.40 15.12
C GLU A 121 -10.10 -11.07 16.16
N GLN A 122 -9.73 -10.97 17.44
CA GLN A 122 -10.66 -10.62 18.52
C GLN A 122 -11.27 -9.24 18.30
N GLU A 123 -10.46 -8.26 17.91
CA GLU A 123 -10.95 -6.91 17.64
C GLU A 123 -11.88 -6.89 16.43
N ALA A 124 -11.55 -7.60 15.35
CA ALA A 124 -12.42 -7.74 14.18
C ALA A 124 -13.78 -8.34 14.55
N ILE A 125 -13.81 -9.39 15.39
CA ILE A 125 -15.05 -9.99 15.90
C ILE A 125 -15.86 -8.97 16.73
N LEU A 126 -15.21 -8.21 17.61
CA LEU A 126 -15.89 -7.20 18.42
C LEU A 126 -16.49 -6.09 17.55
N ARG A 127 -15.74 -5.58 16.57
CA ARG A 127 -16.22 -4.58 15.60
C ARG A 127 -17.44 -5.11 14.84
N TYR A 128 -17.40 -6.36 14.39
CA TYR A 128 -18.52 -7.01 13.73
C TYR A 128 -19.76 -7.09 14.63
N LEU A 129 -19.61 -7.58 15.87
CA LEU A 129 -20.71 -7.72 16.82
C LEU A 129 -21.34 -6.37 17.18
N GLN A 130 -20.53 -5.33 17.36
CA GLN A 130 -21.00 -3.97 17.61
C GLN A 130 -21.82 -3.44 16.42
N ALA A 131 -21.30 -3.56 15.20
CA ALA A 131 -22.01 -3.13 13.99
C ALA A 131 -23.35 -3.86 13.82
N GLN A 132 -23.43 -5.15 14.16
CA GLN A 132 -24.69 -5.91 14.16
C GLN A 132 -25.68 -5.44 15.22
N HIS A 133 -25.20 -5.05 16.41
CA HIS A 133 -26.04 -4.52 17.48
C HIS A 133 -26.65 -3.17 17.10
N TYR A 134 -25.88 -2.27 16.49
CA TYR A 134 -26.36 -0.97 16.03
C TYR A 134 -27.42 -1.06 14.91
N LYS A 135 -27.35 -2.08 14.04
CA LYS A 135 -28.35 -2.30 12.96
C LYS A 135 -29.71 -2.82 13.47
N LYS A 136 -29.76 -3.33 14.70
CA LYS A 136 -30.98 -3.91 15.30
C LYS A 136 -31.73 -2.93 16.21
N GLN A 137 -31.18 -1.74 16.44
CA GLN A 137 -31.82 -0.63 17.16
C GLN A 137 -32.45 0.35 16.17
#